data_AF-A0A534CH22-F1
#
_entry.id   AF-A0A534CH22-F1
#
_cell.length_a   1.000
_cell.length_b   1.000
_cell.length_c   1.000
_cell.angle_alpha   90.00
_cell.angle_beta   90.00
_cell.angle_gamma   90.00
#
_symmetry.space_group_name_H-M   'P 1'
#
loop_
_entity.id
_entity.type
_entity.pdbx_description
1 polymer ?
#
loop_
_entity_poly.entity_id
_entity_poly.type
_entity_poly.pdbx_seq_one_letter_code
_entity_poly.pdbx_strand_id
1 'polypeptide(L)'
;MLISAIKNIMVKKYDNYKVYIHNMARFDAIFLLKILANLGEIKPIIHNDKIISITFRLNDYVLTFKDSQQMLIGSLRSLAKSFGVETQKSIFPYDFVNENNLNYNGSVPNINYFNNLSREEYLNYYDLFNSNN
;
A
#
# COMPACT_ATOMS: atom_id res chain seq x y z
N MET A 1 10.21 -10.46 -7.98
CA MET A 1 9.38 -9.26 -8.24
C MET A 1 9.77 -8.06 -7.39
N LEU A 2 9.63 -8.09 -6.04
CA LEU A 2 9.88 -6.91 -5.20
C LEU A 2 11.33 -6.38 -5.24
N ILE A 3 12.32 -7.29 -5.25
CA ILE A 3 13.74 -6.91 -5.40
C ILE A 3 13.97 -6.12 -6.70
N SER A 4 13.39 -6.59 -7.82
CA SER A 4 13.48 -5.92 -9.12
C SER A 4 12.81 -4.55 -9.06
N ALA A 5 11.66 -4.42 -8.39
CA ALA A 5 11.00 -3.14 -8.19
C ALA A 5 11.87 -2.16 -7.39
N ILE A 6 12.49 -2.59 -6.29
CA ILE A 6 13.43 -1.77 -5.51
C ILE A 6 14.62 -1.35 -6.37
N LYS A 7 15.26 -2.28 -7.09
CA LYS A 7 16.38 -1.94 -7.98
C LYS A 7 15.99 -0.92 -9.06
N ASN A 8 14.78 -1.03 -9.62
CA ASN A 8 14.29 -0.10 -10.64
C ASN A 8 14.05 1.32 -10.12
N ILE A 9 13.75 1.49 -8.82
CA ILE A 9 13.59 2.82 -8.20
C ILE A 9 14.90 3.35 -7.60
N MET A 10 15.93 2.52 -7.40
CA MET A 10 17.28 2.95 -6.99
C MET A 10 18.09 3.45 -8.19
N VAL A 11 17.64 4.58 -8.77
CA VAL A 11 18.28 5.25 -9.92
C VAL A 11 18.38 6.74 -9.67
N LYS A 12 19.27 7.42 -10.40
CA LYS A 12 19.54 8.87 -10.28
C LYS A 12 18.28 9.75 -10.21
N LYS A 13 17.22 9.40 -10.95
CA LYS A 13 15.95 10.15 -10.97
C LYS A 13 15.30 10.27 -9.58
N TYR A 14 15.41 9.24 -8.75
CA TYR A 14 14.74 9.14 -7.46
C TYR A 14 15.72 9.28 -6.29
N ASP A 15 16.97 9.65 -6.55
CA ASP A 15 17.96 9.83 -5.48
C ASP A 15 17.49 10.91 -4.49
N ASN A 16 17.63 10.59 -3.20
CA ASN A 16 17.15 11.37 -2.04
C ASN A 16 15.62 11.58 -1.96
N TYR A 17 14.82 10.81 -2.71
CA TYR A 17 13.36 10.92 -2.62
C TYR A 17 12.81 10.36 -1.30
N LYS A 18 11.69 10.94 -0.87
CA LYS A 18 10.89 10.47 0.26
C LYS A 18 9.66 9.74 -0.29
N VAL A 19 9.58 8.44 -0.03
CA VAL A 19 8.44 7.60 -0.42
C VAL A 19 7.51 7.48 0.77
N TYR A 20 6.27 7.91 0.62
CA TYR A 20 5.26 7.83 1.67
C TYR A 20 4.37 6.61 1.45
N ILE A 21 4.30 5.76 2.49
CA ILE A 21 3.44 4.57 2.52
C ILE A 21 2.45 4.76 3.67
N HIS A 22 1.17 4.51 3.45
CA HIS A 22 0.15 4.76 4.48
C HIS A 22 -0.01 3.55 5.40
N ASN A 23 0.14 3.77 6.71
CA ASN A 23 0.13 2.71 7.74
C ASN A 23 1.30 1.72 7.58
N MET A 24 2.45 2.22 7.08
CA MET A 24 3.65 1.42 6.81
C MET A 24 4.12 0.67 8.05
N ALA A 25 4.14 1.34 9.20
CA ALA A 25 4.71 0.82 10.44
C ALA A 25 4.01 -0.46 10.94
N ARG A 26 2.73 -0.65 10.60
CA ARG A 26 1.94 -1.80 11.06
C ARG A 26 1.97 -2.98 10.10
N PHE A 27 2.30 -2.77 8.82
CA PHE A 27 2.17 -3.79 7.79
C PHE A 27 3.41 -3.87 6.91
N ASP A 28 3.60 -2.91 6.00
CA ASP A 28 4.61 -3.02 4.94
C ASP A 28 6.05 -3.04 5.46
N ALA A 29 6.32 -2.36 6.59
CA ALA A 29 7.67 -2.17 7.11
C ALA A 29 8.39 -3.49 7.40
N ILE A 30 7.69 -4.53 7.90
CA ILE A 30 8.32 -5.80 8.24
C ILE A 30 8.80 -6.56 6.99
N PHE A 31 8.01 -6.51 5.92
CA PHE A 31 8.35 -7.11 4.64
C PHE A 31 9.47 -6.34 3.95
N LEU A 32 9.39 -5.00 3.98
CA LEU A 32 10.40 -4.12 3.42
C LEU A 32 11.76 -4.30 4.13
N LEU A 33 11.80 -4.27 5.46
CA LEU A 33 13.06 -4.43 6.21
C LEU A 33 13.80 -5.70 5.83
N LYS A 34 13.11 -6.84 5.76
CA LYS A 34 13.70 -8.13 5.38
C LYS A 34 14.36 -8.07 4.00
N ILE A 35 13.75 -7.36 3.05
CA ILE A 35 14.25 -7.28 1.67
C ILE A 35 15.37 -6.25 1.56
N LEU A 36 15.18 -5.07 2.13
CA LEU A 36 16.15 -3.98 2.07
C LEU A 36 17.45 -4.34 2.80
N ALA A 37 17.37 -4.99 3.96
CA ALA A 37 18.55 -5.45 4.71
C ALA A 37 19.41 -6.45 3.93
N ASN A 38 18.81 -7.22 3.01
CA ASN A 38 19.53 -8.16 2.14
C ASN A 38 20.12 -7.49 0.89
N LEU A 39 19.70 -6.26 0.56
CA LEU A 39 20.11 -5.59 -0.67
C LEU A 39 21.19 -4.53 -0.45
N GLY A 40 21.15 -3.81 0.67
CA GLY A 40 22.02 -2.67 0.92
C GLY A 40 21.95 -2.18 2.35
N GLU A 41 22.48 -0.98 2.58
CA GLU A 41 22.53 -0.38 3.91
C GLU A 41 21.15 0.19 4.29
N ILE A 42 20.67 -0.14 5.48
CA ILE A 42 19.43 0.40 6.04
C ILE A 42 19.70 1.16 7.35
N LYS A 43 19.00 2.28 7.52
CA LYS A 43 18.96 3.06 8.76
C LYS A 43 17.50 3.32 9.13
N PRO A 44 16.87 2.40 9.90
CA PRO A 44 15.52 2.61 10.41
C PRO A 44 15.50 3.63 11.55
N ILE A 45 14.42 4.41 11.64
CA ILE A 45 14.07 5.23 12.79
C ILE A 45 12.87 4.56 13.45
N ILE A 46 13.07 4.10 14.68
CA ILE A 46 12.07 3.40 15.49
C ILE A 46 11.72 4.30 16.68
N HIS A 47 10.42 4.44 16.95
CA HIS A 47 9.90 5.20 18.08
C HIS A 47 8.70 4.46 18.65
N ASN A 48 8.67 4.22 19.96
CA ASN A 48 7.62 3.48 20.65
C ASN A 48 7.30 2.15 19.93
N ASP A 49 8.34 1.36 19.65
CA ASP A 49 8.28 0.07 18.96
C ASP A 49 7.67 0.10 17.54
N LYS A 50 7.56 1.30 16.94
CA LYS A 50 7.05 1.48 15.58
C LYS A 50 8.12 2.08 14.68
N ILE A 51 8.26 1.50 13.49
CA ILE A 51 9.17 2.01 12.45
C ILE A 51 8.52 3.22 11.79
N ILE A 52 9.04 4.41 12.07
CA ILE A 52 8.53 5.67 11.49
C ILE A 52 9.09 5.89 10.09
N SER A 53 10.36 5.55 9.89
CA SER A 53 11.01 5.69 8.59
C SER A 53 12.15 4.72 8.41
N ILE A 54 12.47 4.40 7.16
CA ILE A 54 13.60 3.57 6.78
C ILE A 54 14.37 4.32 5.70
N THR A 55 15.58 4.75 6.02
CA THR A 55 16.52 5.22 4.99
C THR A 55 17.25 4.02 4.43
N PHE A 56 17.27 3.88 3.10
CA PHE A 56 17.89 2.79 2.37
C PHE A 56 18.91 3.35 1.39
N ARG A 57 20.14 2.82 1.43
CA ARG A 57 21.21 3.15 0.49
C ARG A 57 21.60 1.91 -0.29
N LEU A 58 21.64 2.05 -1.62
CA LEU A 58 22.14 1.05 -2.54
C LEU A 58 23.04 1.74 -3.56
N ASN A 59 24.32 1.37 -3.58
CA ASN A 59 25.36 2.07 -4.34
C ASN A 59 25.39 3.57 -3.96
N ASP A 60 25.34 4.46 -4.94
CA ASP A 60 25.34 5.91 -4.75
C ASP A 60 23.95 6.50 -4.47
N TYR A 61 22.89 5.70 -4.51
CA TYR A 61 21.52 6.18 -4.41
C TYR A 61 20.91 5.96 -3.03
N VAL A 62 20.11 6.93 -2.59
CA VAL A 62 19.44 6.94 -1.29
C VAL A 62 17.94 7.14 -1.45
N LEU A 63 17.14 6.33 -0.77
CA LEU A 63 15.69 6.52 -0.61
C LEU A 63 15.30 6.55 0.86
N THR A 64 14.25 7.31 1.19
CA THR A 64 13.67 7.27 2.55
C THR A 64 12.20 6.92 2.48
N PHE A 65 11.85 5.75 3.01
CA PHE A 65 10.47 5.33 3.22
C PHE A 65 9.94 5.95 4.51
N LYS A 66 8.73 6.51 4.49
CA LYS A 66 8.07 7.17 5.64
C LYS A 66 6.63 6.69 5.78
N ASP A 67 6.20 6.51 7.03
CA ASP A 67 4.79 6.26 7.32
C ASP A 67 3.99 7.57 7.26
N SER A 68 3.13 7.70 6.25
CA SER A 68 2.28 8.89 6.12
C SER A 68 1.20 8.98 7.19
N GLN A 69 0.84 7.88 7.86
CA GLN A 69 -0.21 7.89 8.89
C GLN A 69 0.23 8.67 10.14
N GLN A 70 1.53 8.90 10.33
CA GLN A 70 2.06 9.77 11.38
C GLN A 70 1.73 11.25 11.15
N MET A 71 1.47 11.63 9.89
CA MET A 71 1.11 13.00 9.50
C MET A 71 -0.39 13.13 9.21
N LEU A 72 -0.96 12.12 8.55
CA LEU A 72 -2.35 12.07 8.14
C LEU A 72 -3.07 10.99 8.94
N ILE A 73 -3.57 11.38 10.11
CA ILE A 73 -4.24 10.49 11.05
C ILE A 73 -5.59 10.08 10.46
N GLY A 74 -5.76 8.79 10.20
CA GLY A 74 -7.00 8.23 9.68
C GLY A 74 -6.76 7.02 8.79
N SER A 75 -7.83 6.51 8.19
CA SER A 75 -7.75 5.53 7.10
C SER A 75 -7.70 6.26 5.76
N LEU A 76 -7.12 5.65 4.72
CA LEU A 76 -7.18 6.21 3.36
C LEU A 76 -8.61 6.58 2.92
N ARG A 77 -9.63 5.78 3.29
CA ARG A 77 -11.03 6.05 2.95
C ARG A 77 -11.55 7.30 3.65
N SER A 78 -11.29 7.45 4.95
CA SER A 78 -11.73 8.63 5.69
C SER A 78 -10.99 9.88 5.23
N LEU A 79 -9.68 9.80 4.98
CA LEU A 79 -8.87 10.91 4.50
C LEU A 79 -9.31 11.39 3.11
N ALA A 80 -9.60 10.47 2.18
CA ALA A 80 -10.09 10.84 0.85
C ALA A 80 -11.42 11.61 0.91
N LYS A 81 -12.33 11.22 1.82
CA LYS A 81 -13.57 11.95 2.08
C LYS A 81 -13.31 13.32 2.71
N SER A 82 -12.50 13.37 3.77
CA SER A 82 -12.21 14.60 4.52
C SER A 82 -11.51 15.66 3.66
N PHE A 83 -10.64 15.25 2.73
CA PHE A 83 -9.97 16.16 1.81
C PHE A 83 -10.78 16.47 0.54
N GLY A 84 -11.98 15.89 0.39
CA GLY A 84 -12.81 16.08 -0.81
C GLY A 84 -12.11 15.65 -2.10
N VAL A 85 -11.27 14.60 -2.04
CA VAL A 85 -10.55 14.09 -3.21
C VAL A 85 -11.58 13.53 -4.20
N GLU A 86 -11.47 13.86 -5.48
CA GLU A 86 -12.38 13.34 -6.50
C GLU A 86 -12.38 11.80 -6.52
N THR A 87 -11.18 11.21 -6.51
CA THR A 87 -11.01 9.76 -6.42
C THR A 87 -11.14 9.26 -4.99
N GLN A 88 -12.16 8.43 -4.75
CA GLN A 88 -12.39 7.79 -3.46
C GLN A 88 -11.77 6.38 -3.42
N LYS A 89 -11.38 5.93 -2.22
CA LYS A 89 -10.89 4.55 -2.03
C LYS A 89 -12.02 3.55 -2.30
N SER A 90 -11.84 2.68 -3.28
CA SER A 90 -12.76 1.58 -3.59
C SER A 90 -12.77 0.48 -2.52
N ILE A 91 -13.66 -0.49 -2.70
CA ILE A 91 -13.72 -1.72 -1.89
C ILE A 91 -12.93 -2.83 -2.58
N PHE A 92 -12.41 -3.78 -1.79
CA PHE A 92 -11.62 -4.89 -2.30
C PHE A 92 -12.01 -6.21 -1.59
N PRO A 93 -12.21 -7.31 -2.32
CA PRO A 93 -12.60 -8.60 -1.75
C PRO A 93 -11.36 -9.33 -1.22
N TYR A 94 -10.89 -8.94 -0.04
CA TYR A 94 -9.65 -9.46 0.55
C TYR A 94 -9.63 -10.99 0.68
N ASP A 95 -10.77 -11.59 1.04
CA ASP A 95 -10.85 -13.03 1.33
C ASP A 95 -11.06 -13.85 0.04
N PHE A 96 -11.34 -13.19 -1.08
CA PHE A 96 -11.42 -13.86 -2.38
C PHE A 96 -10.03 -14.22 -2.89
N VAL A 97 -9.06 -13.31 -2.76
CA VAL A 97 -7.76 -13.42 -3.42
C VAL A 97 -6.87 -14.46 -2.75
N ASN A 98 -6.45 -15.44 -3.53
CA ASN A 98 -5.53 -16.52 -3.18
C ASN A 98 -4.63 -16.89 -4.37
N GLU A 99 -3.75 -17.86 -4.16
CA GLU A 99 -2.79 -18.31 -5.16
C GLU A 99 -3.41 -18.78 -6.49
N ASN A 100 -4.64 -19.30 -6.45
CA ASN A 100 -5.32 -19.85 -7.63
C ASN A 100 -6.13 -18.81 -8.41
N ASN A 101 -6.44 -17.65 -7.82
CA ASN A 101 -7.31 -16.65 -8.43
C ASN A 101 -6.74 -15.22 -8.36
N LEU A 102 -5.43 -15.08 -8.16
CA LEU A 102 -4.73 -13.79 -8.14
C LEU A 102 -4.95 -12.96 -9.43
N ASN A 103 -5.00 -13.64 -10.58
CA ASN A 103 -5.23 -13.03 -11.90
C ASN A 103 -6.67 -13.27 -12.39
N TYR A 104 -7.62 -13.38 -11.46
CA TYR A 104 -9.03 -13.61 -11.81
C TYR A 104 -9.56 -12.51 -12.72
N ASN A 105 -10.20 -12.92 -13.81
CA ASN A 105 -10.95 -12.06 -14.71
C ASN A 105 -12.37 -12.63 -14.83
N GLY A 106 -13.36 -11.85 -14.41
CA GLY A 106 -14.75 -12.27 -14.38
C GLY A 106 -15.62 -11.36 -13.51
N SER A 107 -16.78 -11.89 -13.12
CA SER A 107 -17.77 -11.16 -12.33
C SER A 107 -17.28 -10.82 -10.92
N VAL A 108 -17.87 -9.77 -10.34
CA VAL A 108 -17.60 -9.37 -8.96
C VAL A 108 -17.84 -10.56 -7.99
N PRO A 109 -16.88 -10.86 -7.09
CA PRO A 109 -17.04 -11.91 -6.09
C PRO A 109 -18.25 -11.69 -5.19
N ASN A 110 -18.75 -12.77 -4.58
CA ASN A 110 -19.83 -12.68 -3.62
C ASN A 110 -19.49 -11.75 -2.44
N ILE A 111 -20.49 -11.06 -1.88
CA ILE A 111 -20.35 -10.16 -0.72
C ILE A 111 -19.62 -10.79 0.47
N ASN A 112 -19.72 -12.11 0.65
CA ASN A 112 -19.05 -12.83 1.74
C ASN A 112 -17.52 -12.76 1.69
N TYR A 113 -16.93 -12.39 0.56
CA TYR A 113 -15.48 -12.19 0.42
C TYR A 113 -15.01 -10.76 0.77
N PHE A 114 -15.94 -9.88 1.14
CA PHE A 114 -15.67 -8.49 1.52
C PHE A 114 -15.79 -8.33 3.02
N ASN A 115 -14.80 -7.66 3.61
CA ASN A 115 -14.75 -7.40 5.05
C ASN A 115 -15.52 -6.12 5.41
N ASN A 116 -16.44 -6.22 6.37
CA ASN A 116 -17.22 -5.09 6.94
C ASN A 116 -17.93 -4.22 5.89
N LEU A 117 -18.60 -4.86 4.93
CA LEU A 117 -19.31 -4.18 3.84
C LEU A 117 -20.83 -4.34 3.99
N SER A 118 -21.57 -3.24 3.90
CA SER A 118 -23.03 -3.32 3.87
C SER A 118 -23.55 -3.84 2.52
N ARG A 119 -24.75 -4.40 2.52
CA ARG A 119 -25.40 -4.87 1.28
C ARG A 119 -25.57 -3.73 0.27
N GLU A 120 -25.88 -2.53 0.74
CA GLU A 120 -26.04 -1.34 -0.11
C GLU A 120 -24.72 -0.93 -0.76
N GLU A 121 -23.63 -0.83 0.02
CA GLU A 121 -22.30 -0.53 -0.54
C GLU A 121 -21.83 -1.57 -1.55
N TYR A 122 -22.14 -2.84 -1.32
CA TYR A 122 -21.85 -3.92 -2.26
C TYR A 122 -22.61 -3.76 -3.58
N LEU A 123 -23.91 -3.49 -3.54
CA LEU A 123 -24.72 -3.31 -4.74
C LEU A 123 -24.25 -2.09 -5.55
N ASN A 124 -23.97 -0.97 -4.87
CA ASN A 124 -23.41 0.22 -5.53
C ASN A 124 -22.08 -0.07 -6.23
N TYR A 125 -21.19 -0.83 -5.59
CA TYR A 125 -19.94 -1.25 -6.20
C TYR A 125 -20.14 -2.19 -7.40
N TYR A 126 -21.06 -3.16 -7.26
CA TYR A 126 -21.40 -4.11 -8.31
C TYR A 126 -21.90 -3.40 -9.57
N ASP A 127 -22.80 -2.42 -9.40
CA ASP A 127 -23.37 -1.64 -10.49
C ASP A 127 -22.31 -0.74 -11.16
N LEU A 128 -21.44 -0.10 -10.36
CA LEU A 128 -20.30 0.68 -10.86
C LEU A 128 -19.31 -0.18 -11.65
N PHE A 129 -19.03 -1.40 -11.21
CA PHE A 129 -18.11 -2.31 -11.90
C PHE A 129 -18.66 -2.71 -13.27
N ASN A 130 -19.96 -3.02 -13.36
CA ASN A 130 -20.59 -3.43 -14.62
C ASN A 130 -20.82 -2.26 -15.58
N SER A 131 -20.95 -1.02 -15.09
CA SER A 131 -21.11 0.16 -15.94
C SER A 131 -19.81 0.60 -16.63
N ASN A 132 -18.66 0.13 -16.13
CA ASN A 132 -17.33 0.48 -16.63
C ASN A 132 -16.69 -0.61 -17.52
N ASN A 133 -17.38 -1.73 -17.76
CA ASN A 133 -16.98 -2.81 -18.66
C ASN A 133 -17.89 -2.83 -19.91
#